data_AF-V9H847-F1
#
_entry.id   AF-V9H847-F1
#
_cell.length_a   1.000
_cell.length_b   1.000
_cell.length_c   1.000
_cell.angle_alpha   90.00
_cell.angle_beta   90.00
_cell.angle_gamma   90.00
#
_symmetry.space_group_name_H-M   'P 1'
#
loop_
_entity.id
_entity.type
_entity.pdbx_description
1 polymer ?
#
loop_
_entity_poly.entity_id
_entity_poly.type
_entity_poly.pdbx_seq_one_letter_code
_entity_poly.pdbx_strand_id
1 'polypeptide(L)'
;MNSNKNNKIESFTIKNRINGERLYPALRNTKEGEIYGYINSRGMFAIEPAYSSAYDFNSGGLAIVRVGEKFGAINKNGEYVIKPIYDSISNFKENRAIWVFNNYMGVINEKGNVITNKRYNFISDYSEGRAVVGFSNNNGSFRYGYIDLEGYDIIAPIYLEANSFNEGVALVKFNEREYRLINPYGQIVNTYNYSYVSQYGDGLLVFGNSFEGPLGYININGEVVIKPKFKSAQGFRDNVAIVSESDSFQGPYGLIDKTGRYIYEPNFSDIKILGEGRVALGIPIGDEDLKLRSIYAIGDTSGNRLTDFNYLAVGDYNNGLAYASDKMDTFFIDLSGNRDENLPKVSGSGELSIKSGLIYANIDYSPYYLDRSDNIIYKPNDIIYLDNRYSILKEKYKPNINYLIYMPVVQGIKDKNVEIEINNKLRGMSYFSPSENNGVQGNLTITENDVLNYNYYGDFNIKYFSNNLLVLEIEGYHYPLGAAHGMPYRKTPTIDLVTGKFYSLGDLFKGGVYWVGELNKIISDMIENDKQYEYVFKDQFKGIKEDQDFYVDNNNLYIYFQPYEIGPYSAGFITFKIPFSEIQEMINKYGDFYRALVC
;
A
#
# COMPACT_ATOMS: atom_id res chain seq x y z
N MET A 1 -6.55 -3.51 -56.27
CA MET A 1 -5.54 -2.60 -55.68
C MET A 1 -6.17 -1.51 -54.77
N ASN A 2 -7.21 -1.80 -53.97
CA ASN A 2 -7.83 -0.76 -53.11
C ASN A 2 -8.21 -1.21 -51.67
N SER A 3 -7.75 -2.36 -51.19
CA SER A 3 -8.04 -2.81 -49.80
C SER A 3 -7.01 -2.36 -48.74
N ASN A 4 -5.83 -1.87 -49.15
CA ASN A 4 -4.76 -1.50 -48.21
C ASN A 4 -4.71 -0.01 -47.81
N LYS A 5 -5.59 0.85 -48.36
CA LYS A 5 -5.64 2.27 -47.98
C LYS A 5 -6.62 2.56 -46.83
N ASN A 6 -7.72 1.82 -46.69
CA ASN A 6 -8.72 2.09 -45.65
C ASN A 6 -8.26 1.66 -44.24
N ASN A 7 -7.57 0.53 -44.08
CA ASN A 7 -7.03 0.11 -42.77
C ASN A 7 -5.90 1.03 -42.25
N LYS A 8 -5.16 1.67 -43.16
CA LYS A 8 -4.15 2.67 -42.79
C LYS A 8 -4.77 3.99 -42.36
N ILE A 9 -5.91 4.38 -42.93
CA ILE A 9 -6.59 5.64 -42.57
C ILE A 9 -7.34 5.48 -41.25
N GLU A 10 -8.01 4.35 -40.98
CA GLU A 10 -8.65 4.09 -39.68
C GLU A 10 -7.62 3.98 -38.54
N SER A 11 -6.51 3.26 -38.74
CA SER A 11 -5.43 3.19 -37.73
C SER A 11 -4.74 4.54 -37.49
N PHE A 12 -4.63 5.40 -38.51
CA PHE A 12 -4.07 6.75 -38.36
C PHE A 12 -5.06 7.73 -37.69
N THR A 13 -6.36 7.55 -37.90
CA THR A 13 -7.42 8.38 -37.30
C THR A 13 -7.65 8.02 -35.82
N ILE A 14 -7.49 6.75 -35.44
CA ILE A 14 -7.50 6.31 -34.03
C ILE A 14 -6.22 6.80 -33.32
N LYS A 15 -5.05 6.66 -33.93
CA LYS A 15 -3.77 7.15 -33.36
C LYS A 15 -3.75 8.66 -33.09
N ASN A 16 -4.43 9.47 -33.91
CA ASN A 16 -4.50 10.92 -33.70
C ASN A 16 -5.54 11.37 -32.65
N ARG A 17 -6.51 10.51 -32.25
CA ARG A 17 -7.46 10.84 -31.16
C ARG A 17 -6.83 10.73 -29.77
N ILE A 18 -5.81 9.87 -29.61
CA ILE A 18 -5.19 9.57 -28.31
C ILE A 18 -4.26 10.71 -27.84
N ASN A 19 -3.76 11.55 -28.75
CA ASN A 19 -2.81 12.62 -28.40
C ASN A 19 -3.38 13.70 -27.46
N GLY A 20 -4.71 13.81 -27.33
CA GLY A 20 -5.38 14.68 -26.36
C GLY A 20 -6.21 13.93 -25.31
N GLU A 21 -6.41 12.62 -25.43
CA GLU A 21 -7.25 11.84 -24.52
C GLU A 21 -6.47 11.56 -23.22
N ARG A 22 -7.17 11.71 -22.08
CA ARG A 22 -6.64 11.38 -20.76
C ARG A 22 -6.85 9.90 -20.52
N LEU A 23 -5.82 9.27 -19.97
CA LEU A 23 -5.80 7.85 -19.65
C LEU A 23 -5.64 7.67 -18.15
N TYR A 24 -6.37 6.72 -17.58
CA TYR A 24 -6.43 6.45 -16.16
C TYR A 24 -6.03 4.99 -15.90
N PRO A 25 -5.14 4.71 -14.93
CA PRO A 25 -4.78 3.34 -14.59
C PRO A 25 -6.02 2.59 -14.07
N ALA A 26 -6.26 1.39 -14.59
CA ALA A 26 -7.47 0.63 -14.30
C ALA A 26 -7.13 -0.84 -14.02
N LEU A 27 -7.54 -1.29 -12.83
CA LEU A 27 -7.30 -2.64 -12.32
C LEU A 27 -8.29 -3.65 -12.92
N ARG A 28 -7.79 -4.81 -13.35
CA ARG A 28 -8.56 -5.96 -13.81
C ARG A 28 -8.16 -7.20 -13.01
N ASN A 29 -9.16 -7.93 -12.53
CA ASN A 29 -8.97 -9.19 -11.82
C ASN A 29 -8.87 -10.34 -12.84
N THR A 30 -7.79 -11.12 -12.80
CA THR A 30 -7.57 -12.27 -13.68
C THR A 30 -7.21 -13.51 -12.87
N LYS A 31 -7.19 -14.68 -13.52
CA LYS A 31 -6.78 -15.92 -12.85
C LYS A 31 -5.28 -15.96 -12.55
N GLU A 32 -4.48 -15.14 -13.24
CA GLU A 32 -3.06 -14.93 -12.98
C GLU A 32 -2.81 -13.84 -11.90
N GLY A 33 -3.87 -13.19 -11.41
CA GLY A 33 -3.81 -12.13 -10.41
C GLY A 33 -4.33 -10.79 -10.93
N GLU A 34 -4.11 -9.76 -10.12
CA GLU A 34 -4.49 -8.39 -10.40
C GLU A 34 -3.51 -7.75 -11.39
N ILE A 35 -4.03 -7.21 -12.49
CA ILE A 35 -3.23 -6.51 -13.50
C ILE A 35 -3.88 -5.20 -13.92
N TYR A 36 -3.06 -4.23 -14.28
CA TYR A 36 -3.46 -2.90 -14.68
C TYR A 36 -3.33 -2.71 -16.19
N GLY A 37 -4.31 -2.01 -16.75
CA GLY A 37 -4.25 -1.35 -18.06
C GLY A 37 -4.57 0.14 -17.92
N TYR A 38 -4.91 0.79 -19.02
CA TYR A 38 -5.34 2.18 -19.00
C TYR A 38 -6.62 2.41 -19.78
N ILE A 39 -7.61 3.01 -19.11
CA ILE A 39 -8.91 3.37 -19.68
C ILE A 39 -8.93 4.84 -20.10
N ASN A 40 -9.74 5.17 -21.10
CA ASN A 40 -10.11 6.56 -21.38
C ASN A 40 -11.26 7.03 -20.48
N SER A 41 -11.69 8.29 -20.65
CA SER A 41 -12.79 8.89 -19.86
C SER A 41 -14.17 8.26 -20.08
N ARG A 42 -14.30 7.31 -21.02
CA ARG A 42 -15.53 6.53 -21.23
C ARG A 42 -15.44 5.13 -20.62
N GLY A 43 -14.38 4.82 -19.87
CA GLY A 43 -14.20 3.51 -19.24
C GLY A 43 -13.68 2.41 -20.17
N MET A 44 -13.31 2.74 -21.41
CA MET A 44 -12.81 1.76 -22.37
C MET A 44 -11.29 1.68 -22.31
N PHE A 45 -10.73 0.47 -22.29
CA PHE A 45 -9.28 0.27 -22.36
C PHE A 45 -8.71 0.84 -23.66
N ALA A 46 -7.81 1.81 -23.53
CA ALA A 46 -6.95 2.28 -24.61
C ALA A 46 -5.62 1.51 -24.64
N ILE A 47 -5.18 1.04 -23.46
CA ILE A 47 -4.05 0.13 -23.30
C ILE A 47 -4.58 -1.06 -22.49
N GLU A 48 -4.54 -2.25 -23.09
CA GLU A 48 -5.03 -3.47 -22.45
C GLU A 48 -4.24 -3.80 -21.17
N PRO A 49 -4.87 -4.43 -20.17
CA PRO A 49 -4.18 -4.83 -18.95
C PRO A 49 -3.02 -5.79 -19.22
N ALA A 50 -1.84 -5.42 -18.74
CA ALA A 50 -0.60 -6.18 -18.93
C ALA A 50 0.45 -5.92 -17.83
N TYR A 51 0.15 -5.05 -16.86
CA TYR A 51 1.13 -4.55 -15.89
C TYR A 51 0.74 -4.98 -14.47
N SER A 52 1.71 -5.38 -13.64
CA SER A 52 1.44 -5.67 -12.22
C SER A 52 1.22 -4.40 -11.39
N SER A 53 1.63 -3.24 -11.90
CA SER A 53 1.33 -1.92 -11.33
C SER A 53 1.37 -0.85 -12.42
N ALA A 54 0.57 0.21 -12.26
CA ALA A 54 0.46 1.30 -13.22
C ALA A 54 0.23 2.63 -12.50
N TYR A 55 1.09 3.62 -12.75
CA TYR A 55 0.94 4.97 -12.22
C TYR A 55 0.25 5.89 -13.23
N ASP A 56 -0.22 7.06 -12.74
CA ASP A 56 -0.80 8.12 -13.55
C ASP A 56 0.19 8.62 -14.63
N PHE A 57 -0.34 9.02 -15.79
CA PHE A 57 0.45 9.70 -16.81
C PHE A 57 0.88 11.09 -16.33
N ASN A 58 2.16 11.41 -16.48
CA ASN A 58 2.70 12.73 -16.19
C ASN A 58 2.32 13.76 -17.28
N SER A 59 2.75 15.01 -17.08
CA SER A 59 2.54 16.11 -18.04
C SER A 59 3.18 15.87 -19.42
N GLY A 60 4.28 15.11 -19.47
CA GLY A 60 4.99 14.71 -20.69
C GLY A 60 4.37 13.52 -21.42
N GLY A 61 3.29 12.92 -20.90
CA GLY A 61 2.61 11.78 -21.51
C GLY A 61 3.29 10.43 -21.26
N LEU A 62 4.09 10.31 -20.19
CA LEU A 62 4.66 9.04 -19.72
C LEU A 62 3.97 8.54 -18.46
N ALA A 63 3.76 7.23 -18.39
CA ALA A 63 3.34 6.55 -17.17
C ALA A 63 4.37 5.50 -16.78
N ILE A 64 4.65 5.39 -15.49
CA ILE A 64 5.52 4.35 -14.94
C ILE A 64 4.69 3.08 -14.74
N VAL A 65 5.21 1.95 -15.20
CA VAL A 65 4.56 0.63 -15.13
C VAL A 65 5.52 -0.43 -14.62
N ARG A 66 4.97 -1.46 -13.98
CA ARG A 66 5.70 -2.64 -13.51
C ARG A 66 5.30 -3.88 -14.30
N VAL A 67 6.29 -4.68 -14.69
CA VAL A 67 6.12 -6.00 -15.31
C VAL A 67 6.95 -7.01 -14.55
N GLY A 68 6.29 -8.00 -13.94
CA GLY A 68 6.94 -8.85 -12.94
C GLY A 68 7.53 -8.00 -11.82
N GLU A 69 8.84 -8.10 -11.59
CA GLU A 69 9.57 -7.37 -10.55
C GLU A 69 10.27 -6.09 -11.04
N LYS A 70 10.12 -5.73 -12.33
CA LYS A 70 10.88 -4.62 -12.92
C LYS A 70 9.99 -3.48 -13.40
N PHE A 71 10.51 -2.27 -13.26
CA PHE A 71 9.83 -1.02 -13.61
C PHE A 71 10.38 -0.42 -14.90
N GLY A 72 9.48 0.13 -15.70
CA GLY A 72 9.75 0.88 -16.92
C GLY A 72 8.75 2.03 -17.09
N ALA A 73 8.74 2.64 -18.27
CA ALA A 73 7.82 3.73 -18.60
C ALA A 73 7.24 3.55 -20.01
N ILE A 74 5.94 3.80 -20.15
CA ILE A 74 5.23 3.74 -21.42
C ILE A 74 4.69 5.11 -21.82
N ASN A 75 4.53 5.32 -23.11
CA ASN A 75 3.76 6.45 -23.64
C ASN A 75 2.26 6.13 -23.70
N LYS A 76 1.44 7.11 -24.12
CA LYS A 76 -0.02 6.96 -24.26
C LYS A 76 -0.48 5.92 -25.31
N ASN A 77 0.42 5.44 -26.16
CA ASN A 77 0.13 4.35 -27.10
C ASN A 77 0.47 2.96 -26.51
N GLY A 78 0.95 2.90 -25.26
CA GLY A 78 1.40 1.66 -24.64
C GLY A 78 2.81 1.23 -25.08
N GLU A 79 3.56 2.08 -25.78
CA GLU A 79 4.91 1.76 -26.23
C GLU A 79 5.91 2.09 -25.12
N TYR A 80 6.84 1.17 -24.82
CA TYR A 80 7.90 1.43 -23.86
C TYR A 80 8.84 2.54 -24.34
N VAL A 81 8.88 3.64 -23.59
CA VAL A 81 9.90 4.68 -23.70
C VAL A 81 11.10 4.31 -22.84
N ILE A 82 10.86 3.68 -21.68
CA ILE A 82 11.87 3.05 -20.83
C ILE A 82 11.49 1.58 -20.65
N LYS A 83 12.40 0.66 -20.99
CA LYS A 83 12.17 -0.78 -20.82
C LYS A 83 12.11 -1.17 -19.34
N PRO A 84 11.33 -2.22 -18.97
CA PRO A 84 11.20 -2.67 -17.59
C PRO A 84 12.48 -3.39 -17.12
N ILE A 85 13.47 -2.63 -16.68
CA ILE A 85 14.77 -3.15 -16.21
C ILE A 85 15.15 -2.65 -14.81
N TYR A 86 14.47 -1.62 -14.31
CA TYR A 86 14.77 -0.98 -13.03
C TYR A 86 14.14 -1.74 -11.88
N ASP A 87 14.77 -1.70 -10.71
CA ASP A 87 14.26 -2.31 -9.48
C ASP A 87 13.03 -1.52 -8.97
N SER A 88 13.06 -0.20 -9.12
CA SER A 88 11.89 0.67 -8.93
C SER A 88 12.03 1.95 -9.74
N ILE A 89 10.89 2.60 -10.03
CA ILE A 89 10.83 3.98 -10.50
C ILE A 89 9.70 4.66 -9.74
N SER A 90 9.96 5.80 -9.10
CA SER A 90 8.95 6.58 -8.37
C SER A 90 7.89 7.17 -9.32
N ASN A 91 6.78 7.64 -8.76
CA ASN A 91 5.89 8.54 -9.49
C ASN A 91 6.62 9.84 -9.86
N PHE A 92 6.08 10.56 -10.85
CA PHE A 92 6.61 11.86 -11.21
C PHE A 92 6.20 12.92 -10.19
N LYS A 93 7.19 13.60 -9.62
CA LYS A 93 7.01 14.80 -8.79
C LYS A 93 7.85 15.93 -9.36
N GLU A 94 7.25 17.10 -9.55
CA GLU A 94 7.87 18.23 -10.27
C GLU A 94 8.49 17.80 -11.62
N ASN A 95 7.78 16.92 -12.35
CA ASN A 95 8.21 16.38 -13.64
C ASN A 95 9.50 15.53 -13.59
N ARG A 96 9.87 15.00 -12.41
CA ARG A 96 11.01 14.10 -12.21
C ARG A 96 10.56 12.81 -11.56
N ALA A 97 11.15 11.70 -11.98
CA ALA A 97 10.99 10.41 -11.31
C ALA A 97 12.36 9.81 -10.99
N ILE A 98 12.45 9.10 -9.86
CA ILE A 98 13.67 8.53 -9.32
C ILE A 98 13.67 7.06 -9.66
N TRP A 99 14.70 6.59 -10.35
CA TRP A 99 14.88 5.17 -10.62
C TRP A 99 15.88 4.56 -9.66
N VAL A 100 15.70 3.28 -9.35
CA VAL A 100 16.65 2.45 -8.59
C VAL A 100 17.12 1.30 -9.47
N PHE A 101 18.43 1.10 -9.54
CA PHE A 101 19.04 -0.02 -10.25
C PHE A 101 20.36 -0.40 -9.58
N ASN A 102 20.49 -1.67 -9.16
CA ASN A 102 21.71 -2.20 -8.54
C ASN A 102 22.20 -1.35 -7.35
N ASN A 103 21.29 -1.02 -6.43
CA ASN A 103 21.55 -0.19 -5.23
C ASN A 103 21.95 1.27 -5.49
N TYR A 104 21.82 1.74 -6.73
CA TYR A 104 22.04 3.14 -7.07
C TYR A 104 20.76 3.78 -7.56
N MET A 105 20.67 5.08 -7.32
CA MET A 105 19.57 5.93 -7.72
C MET A 105 20.02 6.93 -8.79
N GLY A 106 19.08 7.31 -9.63
CA GLY A 106 19.23 8.44 -10.55
C GLY A 106 17.86 8.99 -10.94
N VAL A 107 17.87 10.00 -11.81
CA VAL A 107 16.66 10.75 -12.14
C VAL A 107 16.36 10.66 -13.63
N ILE A 108 15.07 10.49 -13.95
CA ILE A 108 14.52 10.67 -15.29
C ILE A 108 13.64 11.92 -15.34
N ASN A 109 13.71 12.65 -16.45
CA ASN A 109 12.84 13.80 -16.71
C ASN A 109 11.47 13.37 -17.28
N GLU A 110 10.60 14.34 -17.55
CA GLU A 110 9.24 14.10 -18.03
C GLU A 110 9.14 13.40 -19.38
N LYS A 111 10.23 13.41 -20.15
CA LYS A 111 10.36 12.74 -21.45
C LYS A 111 11.03 11.37 -21.35
N GLY A 112 11.41 10.94 -20.15
CA GLY A 112 12.05 9.64 -19.89
C GLY A 112 13.56 9.64 -20.11
N ASN A 113 14.19 10.80 -20.27
CA ASN A 113 15.64 10.88 -20.38
C ASN A 113 16.27 10.81 -18.99
N VAL A 114 17.30 9.97 -18.82
CA VAL A 114 18.14 10.00 -17.62
C VAL A 114 18.96 11.28 -17.61
N ILE A 115 18.85 12.08 -16.55
CA ILE A 115 19.50 13.40 -16.44
C ILE A 115 20.67 13.42 -15.46
N THR A 116 20.74 12.47 -14.52
CA THR A 116 21.88 12.34 -13.60
C THR A 116 23.04 11.60 -14.26
N ASN A 117 24.25 12.13 -14.12
CA ASN A 117 25.48 11.52 -14.63
C ASN A 117 26.29 10.77 -13.56
N LYS A 118 25.92 10.89 -12.28
CA LYS A 118 26.51 10.19 -11.14
C LYS A 118 25.57 9.08 -10.65
N ARG A 119 26.15 8.10 -9.98
CA ARG A 119 25.40 7.07 -9.24
C ARG A 119 25.29 7.50 -7.78
N TYR A 120 24.08 7.80 -7.34
CA TYR A 120 23.81 8.21 -5.96
C TYR A 120 23.35 7.01 -5.14
N ASN A 121 23.65 6.97 -3.84
CA ASN A 121 23.11 5.93 -2.96
C ASN A 121 21.69 6.27 -2.48
N PHE A 122 21.34 7.55 -2.52
CA PHE A 122 20.03 8.06 -2.13
C PHE A 122 19.69 9.31 -2.95
N ILE A 123 18.44 9.41 -3.39
CA ILE A 123 17.84 10.63 -3.95
C ILE A 123 16.44 10.75 -3.33
N SER A 124 16.13 11.90 -2.72
CA SER A 124 14.77 12.19 -2.27
C SER A 124 13.89 12.64 -3.43
N ASP A 125 12.57 12.61 -3.21
CA ASP A 125 11.62 13.36 -4.02
C ASP A 125 12.05 14.83 -4.21
N TYR A 126 11.71 15.38 -5.38
CA TYR A 126 11.90 16.79 -5.68
C TYR A 126 10.92 17.66 -4.86
N SER A 127 11.39 18.80 -4.40
CA SER A 127 10.62 19.83 -3.72
C SER A 127 11.25 21.18 -4.03
N GLU A 128 10.45 22.12 -4.54
CA GLU A 128 10.89 23.46 -4.95
C GLU A 128 12.07 23.44 -5.93
N GLY A 129 12.07 22.48 -6.84
CA GLY A 129 13.09 22.32 -7.88
C GLY A 129 14.43 21.76 -7.37
N ARG A 130 14.45 21.11 -6.20
CA ARG A 130 15.64 20.47 -5.62
C ARG A 130 15.33 19.08 -5.10
N ALA A 131 16.29 18.18 -5.20
CA ALA A 131 16.26 16.87 -4.55
C ALA A 131 17.50 16.70 -3.66
N VAL A 132 17.31 16.12 -2.47
CA VAL A 132 18.41 15.71 -1.59
C VAL A 132 19.12 14.54 -2.24
N VAL A 133 20.45 14.55 -2.27
CA VAL A 133 21.26 13.43 -2.74
C VAL A 133 22.21 12.95 -1.66
N GLY A 134 22.37 11.63 -1.55
CA GLY A 134 23.23 10.98 -0.56
C GLY A 134 24.36 10.17 -1.19
N PHE A 135 25.57 10.32 -0.65
CA PHE A 135 26.74 9.51 -0.97
C PHE A 135 27.22 8.77 0.27
N SER A 136 27.39 7.46 0.14
CA SER A 136 28.11 6.67 1.15
C SER A 136 29.61 6.83 0.93
N ASN A 137 30.35 7.14 2.00
CA ASN A 137 31.80 7.08 1.97
C ASN A 137 32.30 5.66 2.29
N ASN A 138 33.61 5.44 2.14
CA ASN A 138 34.24 4.13 2.36
C ASN A 138 34.01 3.55 3.78
N ASN A 139 33.60 4.38 4.75
CA ASN A 139 33.33 3.98 6.12
C ASN A 139 31.82 3.72 6.36
N GLY A 140 31.00 3.72 5.32
CA GLY A 140 29.55 3.49 5.38
C GLY A 140 28.73 4.68 5.88
N SER A 141 29.33 5.84 6.14
CA SER A 141 28.60 7.03 6.56
C SER A 141 28.15 7.85 5.36
N PHE A 142 26.95 8.42 5.45
CA PHE A 142 26.37 9.22 4.38
C PHE A 142 26.74 10.70 4.52
N ARG A 143 26.84 11.37 3.38
CA ARG A 143 26.80 12.83 3.31
C ARG A 143 25.76 13.27 2.29
N TYR A 144 25.04 14.32 2.65
CA TYR A 144 23.91 14.81 1.89
C TYR A 144 24.20 16.18 1.28
N GLY A 145 23.73 16.34 0.04
CA GLY A 145 23.79 17.55 -0.78
C GLY A 145 22.52 17.68 -1.60
N TYR A 146 22.54 18.51 -2.65
CA TYR A 146 21.36 18.74 -3.48
C TYR A 146 21.67 18.82 -4.96
N ILE A 147 20.76 18.29 -5.78
CA ILE A 147 20.72 18.45 -7.23
C ILE A 147 19.56 19.34 -7.65
N ASP A 148 19.68 20.00 -8.80
CA ASP A 148 18.59 20.73 -9.45
C ASP A 148 17.74 19.83 -10.37
N LEU A 149 16.73 20.45 -11.01
CA LEU A 149 15.87 19.79 -11.98
C LEU A 149 16.62 19.28 -13.23
N GLU A 150 17.81 19.76 -13.54
CA GLU A 150 18.61 19.22 -14.66
C GLU A 150 19.56 18.11 -14.20
N GLY A 151 19.54 17.75 -12.91
CA GLY A 151 20.37 16.71 -12.33
C GLY A 151 21.80 17.17 -12.01
N TYR A 152 22.08 18.47 -12.05
CA TYR A 152 23.38 19.03 -11.67
C TYR A 152 23.48 19.19 -10.16
N ASP A 153 24.63 18.83 -9.58
CA ASP A 153 24.90 19.09 -8.17
C ASP A 153 25.03 20.60 -7.93
N ILE A 154 24.06 21.20 -7.22
CA ILE A 154 24.08 22.61 -6.84
C ILE A 154 24.73 22.79 -5.46
N ILE A 155 24.55 21.82 -4.57
CA ILE A 155 25.06 21.87 -3.20
C ILE A 155 25.83 20.58 -2.94
N ALA A 156 27.12 20.73 -2.65
CA ALA A 156 28.01 19.59 -2.42
C ALA A 156 27.53 18.73 -1.23
N PRO A 157 27.71 17.39 -1.30
CA PRO A 157 27.29 16.50 -0.24
C PRO A 157 28.23 16.57 0.97
N ILE A 158 27.99 17.54 1.85
CA ILE A 158 28.81 17.81 3.04
C ILE A 158 28.03 17.73 4.36
N TYR A 159 26.70 17.63 4.31
CA TYR A 159 25.85 17.62 5.50
C TYR A 159 25.64 16.21 6.05
N LEU A 160 25.47 16.10 7.37
CA LEU A 160 25.13 14.85 8.05
C LEU A 160 23.66 14.45 7.84
N GLU A 161 22.77 15.43 7.75
CA GLU A 161 21.34 15.29 7.49
C GLU A 161 20.87 16.47 6.63
N ALA A 162 19.86 16.27 5.78
CA ALA A 162 19.32 17.29 4.90
C ALA A 162 17.82 17.10 4.65
N ASN A 163 17.03 18.14 4.92
CA ASN A 163 15.60 18.15 4.63
C ASN A 163 15.34 18.66 3.20
N SER A 164 14.18 18.32 2.65
CA SER A 164 13.69 18.93 1.41
C SER A 164 13.49 20.44 1.57
N PHE A 165 13.57 21.18 0.46
CA PHE A 165 13.25 22.60 0.45
C PHE A 165 11.76 22.83 0.66
N ASN A 166 11.45 23.79 1.52
CA ASN A 166 10.11 24.26 1.84
C ASN A 166 10.15 25.77 2.13
N GLU A 167 9.26 26.54 1.50
CA GLU A 167 9.19 28.00 1.56
C GLU A 167 10.54 28.68 1.24
N GLY A 168 11.28 28.14 0.27
CA GLY A 168 12.53 28.69 -0.23
C GLY A 168 13.76 28.41 0.61
N VAL A 169 13.68 27.57 1.65
CA VAL A 169 14.83 27.18 2.48
C VAL A 169 14.81 25.70 2.82
N ALA A 170 15.96 25.17 3.23
CA ALA A 170 16.10 23.83 3.77
C ALA A 170 16.91 23.84 5.06
N LEU A 171 16.50 23.03 6.03
CA LEU A 171 17.27 22.77 7.23
C LEU A 171 18.23 21.61 6.99
N VAL A 172 19.51 21.82 7.29
CA VAL A 172 20.57 20.81 7.17
C VAL A 172 21.35 20.71 8.46
N LYS A 173 21.82 19.51 8.80
CA LYS A 173 22.72 19.28 9.95
C LYS A 173 24.15 19.23 9.46
N PHE A 174 24.98 20.19 9.86
CA PHE A 174 26.38 20.26 9.44
C PHE A 174 27.28 19.40 10.32
N ASN A 175 27.04 19.40 11.63
CA ASN A 175 27.70 18.53 12.60
C ASN A 175 26.75 18.23 13.78
N GLU A 176 27.19 17.47 14.78
CA GLU A 176 26.36 17.03 15.92
C GLU A 176 25.67 18.15 16.72
N ARG A 177 26.14 19.40 16.63
CA ARG A 177 25.58 20.52 17.41
C ARG A 177 25.25 21.74 16.55
N GLU A 178 25.30 21.60 15.24
CA GLU A 178 25.17 22.73 14.33
C GLU A 178 24.21 22.40 13.19
N TYR A 179 23.07 23.07 13.22
CA TYR A 179 22.10 23.10 12.13
C TYR A 179 22.26 24.40 11.35
N ARG A 180 22.01 24.34 10.05
CA ARG A 180 22.02 25.52 9.17
C ARG A 180 20.72 25.56 8.38
N LEU A 181 20.15 26.76 8.28
CA LEU A 181 19.12 27.04 7.29
C LEU A 181 19.81 27.54 6.04
N ILE A 182 19.56 26.92 4.90
CA ILE A 182 20.19 27.27 3.62
C ILE A 182 19.14 27.61 2.58
N ASN A 183 19.51 28.49 1.64
CA ASN A 183 18.67 28.78 0.47
C ASN A 183 18.96 27.78 -0.68
N PRO A 184 18.22 27.83 -1.81
CA PRO A 184 18.34 26.85 -2.90
C PRO A 184 19.67 26.89 -3.67
N TYR A 185 20.55 27.82 -3.32
CA TYR A 185 21.91 27.97 -3.85
C TYR A 185 22.99 27.53 -2.83
N GLY A 186 22.58 27.02 -1.67
CA GLY A 186 23.48 26.58 -0.59
C GLY A 186 24.06 27.72 0.25
N GLN A 187 23.58 28.95 0.08
CA GLN A 187 23.99 30.05 0.94
C GLN A 187 23.35 29.88 2.32
N ILE A 188 24.14 30.06 3.37
CA ILE A 188 23.68 29.96 4.74
C ILE A 188 22.83 31.20 5.04
N VAL A 189 21.55 30.97 5.31
CA VAL A 189 20.60 31.98 5.80
C VAL A 189 20.84 32.21 7.29
N ASN A 190 20.97 31.13 8.07
CA ASN A 190 21.35 31.21 9.48
C ASN A 190 21.96 29.89 9.99
N THR A 191 22.57 29.94 11.18
CA THR A 191 23.15 28.81 11.90
C THR A 191 22.60 28.74 13.32
N TYR A 192 22.25 27.53 13.74
CA TYR A 192 21.65 27.25 15.05
C TYR A 192 22.52 26.26 15.82
N ASN A 193 22.95 26.66 17.02
CA ASN A 193 23.82 25.89 17.89
C ASN A 193 23.00 25.16 18.97
N TYR A 194 22.08 24.29 18.54
CA TYR A 194 21.26 23.45 19.41
C TYR A 194 21.49 21.98 19.09
N SER A 195 21.25 21.10 20.06
CA SER A 195 21.31 19.65 19.87
C SER A 195 20.20 19.13 18.97
N TYR A 196 19.06 19.83 18.92
CA TYR A 196 17.91 19.46 18.09
C TYR A 196 17.24 20.70 17.51
N VAL A 197 17.17 20.75 16.18
CA VAL A 197 16.38 21.69 15.40
C VAL A 197 15.71 20.90 14.29
N SER A 198 14.42 21.10 14.06
CA SER A 198 13.68 20.37 13.04
C SER A 198 12.49 21.16 12.50
N GLN A 199 11.88 20.62 11.44
CA GLN A 199 10.57 20.99 10.90
C GLN A 199 10.37 22.51 10.74
N TYR A 200 10.91 23.06 9.65
CA TYR A 200 10.65 24.43 9.24
C TYR A 200 9.27 24.55 8.58
N GLY A 201 8.47 25.51 9.04
CA GLY A 201 7.22 25.91 8.38
C GLY A 201 6.67 27.21 8.93
N ASP A 202 5.98 27.98 8.09
CA ASP A 202 5.47 29.32 8.37
C ASP A 202 6.47 30.24 9.09
N GLY A 203 7.77 30.15 8.76
CA GLY A 203 8.83 30.97 9.35
C GLY A 203 9.32 30.57 10.75
N LEU A 204 8.88 29.44 11.31
CA LEU A 204 9.32 28.92 12.61
C LEU A 204 9.97 27.53 12.49
N LEU A 205 10.85 27.21 13.43
CA LEU A 205 11.54 25.93 13.57
C LEU A 205 11.28 25.36 14.96
N VAL A 206 11.05 24.06 15.04
CA VAL A 206 11.04 23.34 16.33
C VAL A 206 12.48 23.23 16.83
N PHE A 207 12.71 23.47 18.12
CA PHE A 207 14.03 23.34 18.72
C PHE A 207 13.99 22.83 20.17
N GLY A 208 15.10 22.23 20.61
CA GLY A 208 15.29 21.76 21.98
C GLY A 208 16.72 21.33 22.29
N ASN A 209 16.97 20.98 23.55
CA ASN A 209 18.26 20.42 23.99
C ASN A 209 18.39 18.91 23.68
N SER A 210 17.28 18.26 23.36
CA SER A 210 17.17 16.88 22.86
C SER A 210 15.87 16.75 22.05
N PHE A 211 15.73 15.67 21.29
CA PHE A 211 14.49 15.36 20.55
C PHE A 211 13.34 14.93 21.49
N GLU A 212 13.66 14.47 22.71
CA GLU A 212 12.68 14.05 23.75
C GLU A 212 12.02 15.25 24.46
N GLY A 213 12.50 16.46 24.18
CA GLY A 213 11.99 17.70 24.76
C GLY A 213 12.64 18.10 26.11
N PRO A 214 12.18 19.21 26.71
CA PRO A 214 11.11 20.07 26.23
C PRO A 214 11.46 20.77 24.91
N LEU A 215 10.47 20.93 24.05
CA LEU A 215 10.53 21.53 22.73
C LEU A 215 9.85 22.90 22.72
N GLY A 216 10.41 23.83 21.96
CA GLY A 216 9.89 25.16 21.71
C GLY A 216 10.05 25.56 20.25
N TYR A 217 9.88 26.85 19.96
CA TYR A 217 10.00 27.38 18.60
C TYR A 217 10.92 28.60 18.53
N ILE A 218 11.83 28.58 17.55
CA ILE A 218 12.66 29.72 17.15
C ILE A 218 12.23 30.23 15.77
N ASN A 219 12.44 31.52 15.50
CA ASN A 219 12.29 32.05 14.15
C ASN A 219 13.55 31.83 13.31
N ILE A 220 13.49 32.24 12.03
CA ILE A 220 14.62 32.13 11.11
C ILE A 220 15.89 32.84 11.60
N ASN A 221 15.77 33.89 12.41
CA ASN A 221 16.91 34.63 12.99
C ASN A 221 17.50 33.93 14.24
N GLY A 222 16.89 32.84 14.70
CA GLY A 222 17.31 32.08 15.89
C GLY A 222 16.76 32.66 17.19
N GLU A 223 15.84 33.63 17.12
CA GLU A 223 15.20 34.21 18.29
C GLU A 223 14.12 33.27 18.81
N VAL A 224 14.09 33.04 20.12
CA VAL A 224 13.07 32.19 20.76
C VAL A 224 11.72 32.90 20.74
N VAL A 225 10.78 32.36 19.98
CA VAL A 225 9.40 32.86 19.90
C VAL A 225 8.53 32.18 20.96
N ILE A 226 8.68 30.86 21.10
CA ILE A 226 7.97 30.07 22.11
C ILE A 226 9.01 29.30 22.90
N LYS A 227 9.09 29.57 24.21
CA LYS A 227 10.06 28.90 25.08
C LYS A 227 9.79 27.39 25.15
N PRO A 228 10.82 26.54 25.24
CA PRO A 228 10.64 25.10 25.34
C PRO A 228 9.77 24.71 26.52
N LYS A 229 8.68 23.99 26.25
CA LYS A 229 7.75 23.45 27.27
C LYS A 229 7.01 22.18 26.82
N PHE A 230 6.96 21.91 25.52
CA PHE A 230 6.18 20.78 24.98
C PHE A 230 7.00 19.49 24.98
N LYS A 231 6.36 18.35 25.21
CA LYS A 231 6.97 17.03 25.01
C LYS A 231 6.93 16.61 23.54
N SER A 232 5.90 17.06 22.82
CA SER A 232 5.78 16.89 21.38
C SER A 232 5.37 18.20 20.71
N ALA A 233 6.01 18.53 19.60
CA ALA A 233 5.78 19.74 18.84
C ALA A 233 6.01 19.45 17.35
N GLN A 234 5.00 19.74 16.52
CA GLN A 234 5.10 19.67 15.06
C GLN A 234 5.45 21.04 14.48
N GLY A 235 6.06 21.06 13.29
CA GLY A 235 6.30 22.29 12.53
C GLY A 235 4.99 23.02 12.22
N PHE A 236 5.08 24.35 12.08
CA PHE A 236 3.92 25.15 11.73
C PHE A 236 3.48 24.89 10.29
N ARG A 237 2.17 24.80 10.08
CA ARG A 237 1.50 24.79 8.78
C ARG A 237 0.17 25.51 8.90
N ASP A 238 -0.22 26.32 7.93
CA ASP A 238 -1.40 27.19 7.99
C ASP A 238 -1.42 28.10 9.24
N ASN A 239 -0.24 28.57 9.65
CA ASN A 239 0.04 29.39 10.83
C ASN A 239 -0.32 28.75 12.18
N VAL A 240 -0.50 27.43 12.21
CA VAL A 240 -0.78 26.67 13.44
C VAL A 240 0.18 25.51 13.61
N ALA A 241 0.35 25.05 14.85
CA ALA A 241 1.15 23.86 15.15
C ALA A 241 0.44 22.96 16.17
N ILE A 242 0.57 21.65 15.96
CA ILE A 242 0.07 20.62 16.88
C ILE A 242 1.13 20.39 17.96
N VAL A 243 0.70 20.42 19.21
CA VAL A 243 1.59 20.29 20.37
C VAL A 243 0.97 19.41 21.46
N SER A 244 1.82 18.82 22.29
CA SER A 244 1.42 18.11 23.51
C SER A 244 2.45 18.32 24.62
N GLU A 245 1.96 18.51 25.84
CA GLU A 245 2.77 18.52 27.07
C GLU A 245 2.82 17.13 27.73
N SER A 246 2.07 16.16 27.20
CA SER A 246 1.99 14.77 27.68
C SER A 246 3.13 13.91 27.12
N ASP A 247 3.63 12.99 27.93
CA ASP A 247 4.57 11.95 27.51
C ASP A 247 3.87 10.81 26.73
N SER A 248 2.53 10.81 26.66
CA SER A 248 1.76 9.82 25.90
C SER A 248 1.68 10.18 24.42
N PHE A 249 1.98 9.20 23.56
CA PHE A 249 1.81 9.28 22.10
C PHE A 249 0.34 9.32 21.64
N GLN A 250 -0.61 9.19 22.56
CA GLN A 250 -2.05 9.28 22.29
C GLN A 250 -2.62 10.64 22.74
N GLY A 251 -1.73 11.60 22.99
CA GLY A 251 -2.09 12.94 23.45
C GLY A 251 -2.25 13.04 24.98
N PRO A 252 -3.04 14.01 25.45
CA PRO A 252 -3.89 14.87 24.65
C PRO A 252 -3.09 15.91 23.85
N TYR A 253 -3.54 16.16 22.62
CA TYR A 253 -2.97 17.15 21.70
C TYR A 253 -3.80 18.43 21.70
N GLY A 254 -3.12 19.57 21.60
CA GLY A 254 -3.68 20.89 21.39
C GLY A 254 -3.13 21.52 20.11
N LEU A 255 -3.72 22.64 19.72
CA LEU A 255 -3.30 23.43 18.56
C LEU A 255 -2.95 24.84 19.03
N ILE A 256 -1.77 25.34 18.64
CA ILE A 256 -1.30 26.67 18.99
C ILE A 256 -1.14 27.57 17.77
N ASP A 257 -1.28 28.88 17.98
CA ASP A 257 -0.86 29.89 17.03
C ASP A 257 0.65 30.18 17.12
N LYS A 258 1.16 31.04 16.24
CA LYS A 258 2.58 31.44 16.19
C LYS A 258 3.09 32.19 17.42
N THR A 259 2.20 32.65 18.30
CA THR A 259 2.56 33.26 19.59
C THR A 259 2.68 32.22 20.71
N GLY A 260 2.24 30.97 20.46
CA GLY A 260 2.18 29.90 21.43
C GLY A 260 0.90 29.87 22.25
N ARG A 261 -0.10 30.68 21.88
CA ARG A 261 -1.44 30.64 22.49
C ARG A 261 -2.21 29.45 21.93
N TYR A 262 -2.89 28.71 22.81
CA TYR A 262 -3.80 27.65 22.39
C TYR A 262 -4.99 28.24 21.61
N ILE A 263 -5.16 27.77 20.38
CA ILE A 263 -6.38 27.88 19.58
C ILE A 263 -7.35 26.78 20.02
N TYR A 264 -6.82 25.56 20.21
CA TYR A 264 -7.52 24.45 20.83
C TYR A 264 -6.67 23.95 22.00
N GLU A 265 -7.28 23.93 23.19
CA GLU A 265 -6.66 23.36 24.39
C GLU A 265 -6.36 21.87 24.20
N PRO A 266 -5.32 21.32 24.86
CA PRO A 266 -4.88 19.94 24.67
C PRO A 266 -5.88 18.95 25.28
N ASN A 267 -6.91 18.61 24.50
CA ASN A 267 -8.01 17.72 24.89
C ASN A 267 -8.32 16.62 23.84
N PHE A 268 -7.58 16.59 22.73
CA PHE A 268 -7.86 15.69 21.60
C PHE A 268 -6.92 14.50 21.59
N SER A 269 -7.40 13.31 21.22
CA SER A 269 -6.54 12.13 21.03
C SER A 269 -5.69 12.24 19.76
N ASP A 270 -6.16 13.02 18.80
CA ASP A 270 -5.48 13.28 17.53
C ASP A 270 -5.92 14.63 16.97
N ILE A 271 -5.01 15.35 16.32
CA ILE A 271 -5.32 16.53 15.52
C ILE A 271 -4.58 16.40 14.20
N LYS A 272 -5.28 16.63 13.08
CA LYS A 272 -4.66 16.71 11.75
C LYS A 272 -4.87 18.09 11.19
N ILE A 273 -3.80 18.78 10.80
CA ILE A 273 -3.93 19.94 9.92
C ILE A 273 -4.37 19.39 8.55
N LEU A 274 -5.36 19.97 7.90
CA LEU A 274 -5.90 19.47 6.63
C LEU A 274 -5.61 20.41 5.45
N GLY A 275 -4.96 21.55 5.67
CA GLY A 275 -4.79 22.58 4.65
C GLY A 275 -6.00 23.52 4.57
N GLU A 276 -5.85 24.61 3.82
CA GLU A 276 -6.88 25.64 3.59
C GLU A 276 -7.49 26.19 4.89
N GLY A 277 -6.71 26.21 5.98
CA GLY A 277 -7.16 26.69 7.29
C GLY A 277 -8.16 25.75 7.98
N ARG A 278 -8.07 24.43 7.73
CA ARG A 278 -8.89 23.40 8.36
C ARG A 278 -8.08 22.41 9.17
N VAL A 279 -8.72 21.86 10.19
CA VAL A 279 -8.18 20.79 11.03
C VAL A 279 -9.22 19.71 11.28
N ALA A 280 -8.80 18.46 11.37
CA ALA A 280 -9.61 17.38 11.96
C ALA A 280 -9.27 17.27 13.45
N LEU A 281 -10.30 17.35 14.29
CA LEU A 281 -10.21 17.26 15.74
C LEU A 281 -10.72 15.88 16.18
N GLY A 282 -9.84 15.02 16.70
CA GLY A 282 -10.14 13.64 17.03
C GLY A 282 -10.41 13.40 18.52
N ILE A 283 -11.44 12.61 18.82
CA ILE A 283 -11.68 12.02 20.14
C ILE A 283 -11.73 10.49 20.03
N PRO A 284 -11.36 9.73 21.08
CA PRO A 284 -11.39 8.28 21.05
C PRO A 284 -12.76 7.69 20.68
N ILE A 285 -12.78 6.59 19.92
CA ILE A 285 -13.96 5.77 19.66
C ILE A 285 -13.92 4.52 20.53
N GLY A 286 -14.99 4.27 21.29
CA GLY A 286 -15.14 3.07 22.12
C GLY A 286 -14.81 3.35 23.59
N ASP A 287 -14.36 2.32 24.30
CA ASP A 287 -14.01 2.42 25.71
C ASP A 287 -12.78 3.32 25.93
N GLU A 288 -12.67 3.95 27.09
CA GLU A 288 -11.62 4.96 27.39
C GLU A 288 -10.19 4.39 27.26
N ASP A 289 -10.03 3.07 27.31
CA ASP A 289 -8.76 2.35 27.16
C ASP A 289 -8.36 2.10 25.69
N LEU A 290 -9.27 2.30 24.72
CA LEU A 290 -9.04 2.09 23.27
C LEU A 290 -8.77 3.41 22.52
N LYS A 291 -7.83 4.22 23.03
CA LYS A 291 -7.45 5.54 22.48
C LYS A 291 -6.76 5.53 21.11
N LEU A 292 -6.77 4.41 20.40
CA LEU A 292 -6.03 4.18 19.15
C LEU A 292 -6.85 4.49 17.90
N ARG A 293 -8.13 4.87 18.07
CA ARG A 293 -9.02 5.28 16.98
C ARG A 293 -9.76 6.54 17.38
N SER A 294 -9.81 7.48 16.45
CA SER A 294 -10.49 8.75 16.65
C SER A 294 -11.68 8.89 15.73
N ILE A 295 -12.77 9.45 16.25
CA ILE A 295 -13.83 10.06 15.44
C ILE A 295 -13.55 11.55 15.39
N TYR A 296 -13.70 12.14 14.21
CA TYR A 296 -13.25 13.48 13.91
C TYR A 296 -14.42 14.42 13.70
N ALA A 297 -14.28 15.61 14.29
CA ALA A 297 -15.00 16.81 13.89
C ALA A 297 -14.08 17.67 13.01
N ILE A 298 -14.65 18.49 12.14
CA ILE A 298 -13.91 19.52 11.40
C ILE A 298 -13.87 20.79 12.24
N GLY A 299 -12.69 21.39 12.36
CA GLY A 299 -12.48 22.72 12.90
C GLY A 299 -11.72 23.61 11.92
N ASP A 300 -11.59 24.88 12.26
CA ASP A 300 -10.74 25.84 11.55
C ASP A 300 -9.52 26.26 12.38
N THR A 301 -8.54 26.89 11.72
CA THR A 301 -7.34 27.40 12.38
C THR A 301 -7.58 28.67 13.20
N SER A 302 -8.84 29.11 13.35
CA SER A 302 -9.25 30.24 14.18
C SER A 302 -9.91 29.81 15.50
N GLY A 303 -10.15 28.51 15.70
CA GLY A 303 -10.67 27.94 16.94
C GLY A 303 -12.15 27.58 16.90
N ASN A 304 -12.81 27.62 15.73
CA ASN A 304 -14.21 27.21 15.60
C ASN A 304 -14.32 25.73 15.27
N ARG A 305 -15.10 24.97 16.05
CA ARG A 305 -15.52 23.61 15.64
C ARG A 305 -16.71 23.75 14.69
N LEU A 306 -16.54 23.31 13.44
CA LEU A 306 -17.50 23.49 12.35
C LEU A 306 -18.53 22.36 12.28
N THR A 307 -18.16 21.15 12.70
CA THR A 307 -19.06 19.98 12.72
C THR A 307 -19.09 19.27 14.07
N ASP A 308 -20.01 18.34 14.24
CA ASP A 308 -19.90 17.31 15.28
C ASP A 308 -18.89 16.24 14.89
N PHE A 309 -18.57 15.34 15.84
CA PHE A 309 -17.66 14.23 15.63
C PHE A 309 -18.36 13.11 14.87
N ASN A 310 -18.30 13.16 13.54
CA ASN A 310 -19.04 12.25 12.66
C ASN A 310 -18.15 11.49 11.66
N TYR A 311 -16.87 11.84 11.53
CA TYR A 311 -16.00 11.28 10.49
C TYR A 311 -15.00 10.28 11.07
N LEU A 312 -14.85 9.13 10.42
CA LEU A 312 -13.85 8.11 10.76
C LEU A 312 -12.53 8.32 9.99
N ALA A 313 -12.59 9.01 8.86
CA ALA A 313 -11.44 9.44 8.08
C ALA A 313 -11.74 10.78 7.41
N VAL A 314 -10.71 11.62 7.26
CA VAL A 314 -10.77 12.90 6.55
C VAL A 314 -9.43 13.11 5.84
N GLY A 315 -9.48 13.48 4.57
CA GLY A 315 -8.30 13.83 3.76
C GLY A 315 -7.94 15.32 3.85
N ASP A 316 -6.82 15.69 3.22
CA ASP A 316 -6.44 17.09 3.06
C ASP A 316 -7.43 17.82 2.12
N TYR A 317 -7.71 19.09 2.42
CA TYR A 317 -8.45 19.99 1.57
C TYR A 317 -7.60 20.42 0.37
N ASN A 318 -8.22 20.39 -0.82
CA ASN A 318 -7.61 20.83 -2.05
C ASN A 318 -8.67 21.48 -2.97
N ASN A 319 -8.54 22.78 -3.20
CA ASN A 319 -9.51 23.61 -3.91
C ASN A 319 -10.90 23.60 -3.25
N GLY A 320 -10.94 23.72 -1.92
CA GLY A 320 -12.18 23.84 -1.13
C GLY A 320 -12.87 22.52 -0.82
N LEU A 321 -12.29 21.38 -1.17
CA LEU A 321 -12.87 20.05 -0.99
C LEU A 321 -11.88 19.07 -0.34
N ALA A 322 -12.37 18.25 0.55
CA ALA A 322 -11.68 17.07 1.08
C ALA A 322 -12.60 15.84 0.95
N TYR A 323 -12.05 14.63 0.94
CA TYR A 323 -12.88 13.44 1.18
C TYR A 323 -13.05 13.23 2.69
N ALA A 324 -14.17 12.63 3.09
CA ALA A 324 -14.40 12.12 4.43
C ALA A 324 -15.18 10.80 4.38
N SER A 325 -15.03 9.98 5.40
CA SER A 325 -15.79 8.74 5.55
C SER A 325 -16.54 8.75 6.88
N ASP A 326 -17.80 8.31 6.87
CA ASP A 326 -18.54 7.92 8.07
C ASP A 326 -18.48 6.39 8.27
N LYS A 327 -19.42 5.83 9.04
CA LYS A 327 -19.49 4.37 9.28
C LYS A 327 -19.77 3.54 8.02
N MET A 328 -20.46 4.12 7.04
CA MET A 328 -21.03 3.41 5.89
C MET A 328 -20.48 3.89 4.55
N ASP A 329 -20.25 5.20 4.42
CA ASP A 329 -20.01 5.85 3.15
C ASP A 329 -18.76 6.74 3.19
N THR A 330 -18.19 6.97 2.01
CA THR A 330 -17.16 7.97 1.74
C THR A 330 -17.71 8.99 0.74
N PHE A 331 -17.45 10.27 0.98
CA PHE A 331 -17.98 11.40 0.20
C PHE A 331 -17.04 12.60 0.27
N PHE A 332 -17.33 13.65 -0.50
CA PHE A 332 -16.64 14.93 -0.39
C PHE A 332 -17.30 15.84 0.63
N ILE A 333 -16.48 16.60 1.38
CA ILE A 333 -16.90 17.68 2.25
C ILE A 333 -16.32 19.02 1.78
N ASP A 334 -17.08 20.09 1.96
CA ASP A 334 -16.66 21.47 1.69
C ASP A 334 -15.91 22.10 2.86
N LEU A 335 -15.47 23.34 2.72
CA LEU A 335 -14.78 24.09 3.78
C LEU A 335 -15.64 24.32 5.05
N SER A 336 -16.94 24.08 5.05
CA SER A 336 -17.72 24.08 6.30
C SER A 336 -17.69 22.72 7.02
N GLY A 337 -17.04 21.73 6.41
CA GLY A 337 -17.03 20.34 6.84
C GLY A 337 -18.28 19.57 6.42
N ASN A 338 -19.22 20.19 5.71
CA ASN A 338 -20.47 19.55 5.32
C ASN A 338 -20.32 18.81 4.00
N ARG A 339 -21.11 17.74 3.82
CA ARG A 339 -21.12 16.97 2.57
C ARG A 339 -21.49 17.87 1.39
N ASP A 340 -20.71 17.77 0.29
CA ASP A 340 -21.10 18.35 -0.99
C ASP A 340 -22.11 17.44 -1.69
N GLU A 341 -23.36 17.89 -1.74
CA GLU A 341 -24.49 17.16 -2.35
C GLU A 341 -24.39 17.03 -3.87
N ASN A 342 -23.54 17.82 -4.54
CA ASN A 342 -23.31 17.75 -5.98
C ASN A 342 -22.18 16.79 -6.35
N LEU A 343 -21.59 16.12 -5.36
CA LEU A 343 -20.52 15.17 -5.54
C LEU A 343 -20.89 13.79 -4.98
N PRO A 344 -20.20 12.75 -5.47
CA PRO A 344 -20.56 11.39 -5.13
C PRO A 344 -20.44 11.02 -3.68
N LYS A 345 -21.35 10.14 -3.30
CA LYS A 345 -21.31 9.36 -2.08
C LYS A 345 -21.22 7.89 -2.45
N VAL A 346 -20.18 7.22 -1.96
CA VAL A 346 -19.90 5.82 -2.29
C VAL A 346 -19.87 4.97 -1.02
N SER A 347 -20.47 3.77 -1.09
CA SER A 347 -20.50 2.86 0.05
C SER A 347 -19.14 2.20 0.28
N GLY A 348 -18.70 2.22 1.53
CA GLY A 348 -17.41 1.73 1.98
C GLY A 348 -16.51 2.83 2.54
N SER A 349 -15.31 2.45 2.96
CA SER A 349 -14.31 3.36 3.51
C SER A 349 -13.10 3.43 2.59
N GLY A 350 -12.53 4.61 2.44
CA GLY A 350 -11.33 4.79 1.65
C GLY A 350 -11.15 6.24 1.24
N GLU A 351 -10.63 6.44 0.03
CA GLU A 351 -10.26 7.77 -0.45
C GLU A 351 -11.03 8.12 -1.71
N LEU A 352 -11.45 9.37 -1.79
CA LEU A 352 -11.95 9.98 -3.01
C LEU A 352 -11.01 11.11 -3.44
N SER A 353 -10.75 11.18 -4.74
CA SER A 353 -10.04 12.33 -5.31
C SER A 353 -10.62 12.70 -6.66
N ILE A 354 -10.67 14.01 -6.92
CA ILE A 354 -11.04 14.51 -8.24
C ILE A 354 -9.81 14.39 -9.13
N LYS A 355 -9.83 13.40 -10.02
CA LYS A 355 -8.87 13.32 -11.12
C LYS A 355 -9.41 14.16 -12.27
N SER A 356 -8.52 14.49 -13.18
CA SER A 356 -8.77 15.43 -14.26
C SER A 356 -9.93 14.98 -15.20
N GLY A 357 -11.18 15.25 -14.84
CA GLY A 357 -12.40 14.86 -15.56
C GLY A 357 -13.19 13.66 -14.98
N LEU A 358 -12.65 12.95 -13.98
CA LEU A 358 -13.28 11.79 -13.33
C LEU A 358 -13.04 11.84 -11.82
N ILE A 359 -13.85 11.14 -11.05
CA ILE A 359 -13.61 10.93 -9.64
C ILE A 359 -13.00 9.55 -9.48
N TYR A 360 -11.80 9.52 -8.88
CA TYR A 360 -11.13 8.29 -8.49
C TYR A 360 -11.59 7.92 -7.09
N ALA A 361 -12.02 6.67 -6.94
CA ALA A 361 -12.46 6.11 -5.69
C ALA A 361 -11.60 4.88 -5.39
N ASN A 362 -10.83 4.92 -4.32
CA ASN A 362 -10.16 3.74 -3.77
C ASN A 362 -10.90 3.33 -2.50
N ILE A 363 -11.93 2.51 -2.66
CA ILE A 363 -12.86 2.17 -1.57
C ILE A 363 -12.74 0.69 -1.29
N ASP A 364 -12.50 0.35 -0.01
CA ASP A 364 -12.37 -1.02 0.46
C ASP A 364 -11.35 -1.83 -0.36
N TYR A 365 -10.21 -1.19 -0.67
CA TYR A 365 -9.11 -1.72 -1.50
C TYR A 365 -9.52 -2.09 -2.94
N SER A 366 -10.63 -1.54 -3.44
CA SER A 366 -11.06 -1.69 -4.84
C SER A 366 -11.03 -0.32 -5.52
N PRO A 367 -10.03 -0.03 -6.37
CA PRO A 367 -9.93 1.23 -7.09
C PRO A 367 -10.85 1.25 -8.32
N TYR A 368 -11.66 2.30 -8.47
CA TYR A 368 -12.59 2.49 -9.59
C TYR A 368 -12.80 3.97 -9.90
N TYR A 369 -13.52 4.24 -10.99
CA TYR A 369 -13.79 5.59 -11.47
C TYR A 369 -15.27 5.82 -11.67
N LEU A 370 -15.70 7.03 -11.34
CA LEU A 370 -17.05 7.52 -11.54
C LEU A 370 -17.04 8.94 -12.11
N ASP A 371 -18.16 9.37 -12.68
CA ASP A 371 -18.38 10.77 -13.00
C ASP A 371 -18.91 11.54 -11.78
N ARG A 372 -19.21 12.84 -11.96
CA ARG A 372 -19.76 13.69 -10.90
C ARG A 372 -21.23 13.40 -10.55
N SER A 373 -21.89 12.56 -11.33
CA SER A 373 -23.30 12.19 -11.19
C SER A 373 -23.45 10.74 -10.70
N ASP A 374 -22.42 10.23 -10.03
CA ASP A 374 -22.35 8.91 -9.39
C ASP A 374 -22.38 7.73 -10.37
N ASN A 375 -22.26 7.98 -11.68
CA ASN A 375 -22.21 6.90 -12.65
C ASN A 375 -20.82 6.27 -12.64
N ILE A 376 -20.78 4.95 -12.44
CA ILE A 376 -19.54 4.18 -12.56
C ILE A 376 -19.09 4.22 -14.02
N ILE A 377 -17.91 4.80 -14.24
CA ILE A 377 -17.25 4.83 -15.55
C ILE A 377 -16.46 3.54 -15.77
N TYR A 378 -15.80 3.05 -14.73
CA TYR A 378 -15.10 1.78 -14.74
C TYR A 378 -14.96 1.26 -13.32
N LYS A 379 -15.17 -0.04 -13.12
CA LYS A 379 -14.85 -0.77 -11.89
C LYS A 379 -14.21 -2.11 -12.28
N PRO A 380 -13.24 -2.63 -11.49
CA PRO A 380 -12.71 -3.98 -11.68
C PRO A 380 -13.82 -5.02 -11.72
N ASN A 381 -13.63 -6.07 -12.51
CA ASN A 381 -14.60 -7.16 -12.61
C ASN A 381 -14.67 -7.97 -11.31
N ASP A 382 -15.88 -8.20 -10.82
CA ASP A 382 -16.11 -9.05 -9.64
C ASP A 382 -16.02 -10.55 -10.03
N ILE A 383 -16.21 -10.91 -11.31
CA ILE A 383 -16.14 -12.30 -11.81
C ILE A 383 -14.80 -12.55 -12.52
N ILE A 384 -14.07 -13.55 -12.07
CA ILE A 384 -12.81 -14.04 -12.66
C ILE A 384 -13.10 -15.35 -13.39
N TYR A 385 -12.90 -15.38 -14.71
CA TYR A 385 -13.06 -16.61 -15.50
C TYR A 385 -11.80 -17.49 -15.40
N LEU A 386 -11.97 -18.76 -15.05
CA LEU A 386 -10.89 -19.75 -15.02
C LEU A 386 -10.71 -20.38 -16.41
N ASP A 387 -11.83 -20.80 -17.00
CA ASP A 387 -11.98 -21.29 -18.36
C ASP A 387 -13.43 -21.04 -18.85
N ASN A 388 -13.87 -21.74 -19.90
CA ASN A 388 -15.23 -21.62 -20.44
C ASN A 388 -16.31 -22.30 -19.57
N ARG A 389 -15.93 -23.00 -18.50
CA ARG A 389 -16.83 -23.75 -17.60
C ARG A 389 -16.93 -23.06 -16.26
N TYR A 390 -15.80 -22.68 -15.66
CA TYR A 390 -15.73 -22.20 -14.30
C TYR A 390 -15.35 -20.73 -14.20
N SER A 391 -15.95 -20.05 -13.23
CA SER A 391 -15.57 -18.72 -12.80
C SER A 391 -15.60 -18.61 -11.28
N ILE A 392 -14.96 -17.57 -10.75
CA ILE A 392 -15.00 -17.23 -9.33
C ILE A 392 -15.55 -15.81 -9.20
N LEU A 393 -16.65 -15.66 -8.48
CA LEU A 393 -17.16 -14.37 -8.03
C LEU A 393 -16.41 -13.96 -6.75
N LYS A 394 -15.86 -12.75 -6.75
CA LYS A 394 -15.25 -12.09 -5.60
C LYS A 394 -16.35 -11.44 -4.76
N GLU A 395 -16.86 -12.16 -3.76
CA GLU A 395 -17.97 -11.72 -2.89
C GLU A 395 -17.43 -10.91 -1.70
N LYS A 396 -17.86 -9.66 -1.58
CA LYS A 396 -17.47 -8.76 -0.48
C LYS A 396 -18.32 -9.00 0.77
N TYR A 397 -17.69 -9.09 1.93
CA TYR A 397 -18.36 -9.03 3.24
C TYR A 397 -17.66 -8.00 4.14
N LYS A 398 -18.42 -6.98 4.56
CA LYS A 398 -17.95 -5.88 5.40
C LYS A 398 -19.03 -5.50 6.43
N PRO A 399 -19.08 -6.16 7.59
CA PRO A 399 -20.12 -5.92 8.59
C PRO A 399 -19.92 -4.60 9.34
N ASN A 400 -18.69 -4.12 9.47
CA ASN A 400 -18.33 -2.85 10.09
C ASN A 400 -16.98 -2.33 9.55
N ILE A 401 -16.48 -1.23 10.12
CA ILE A 401 -15.21 -0.61 9.69
C ILE A 401 -13.96 -1.45 10.00
N ASN A 402 -14.04 -2.41 10.92
CA ASN A 402 -12.88 -3.20 11.35
C ASN A 402 -12.67 -4.47 10.54
N TYR A 403 -13.68 -4.92 9.79
CA TYR A 403 -13.66 -6.24 9.17
C TYR A 403 -14.07 -6.15 7.72
N LEU A 404 -13.17 -6.53 6.82
CA LEU A 404 -13.42 -6.59 5.37
C LEU A 404 -12.81 -7.86 4.83
N ILE A 405 -13.62 -8.71 4.19
CA ILE A 405 -13.12 -9.86 3.43
C ILE A 405 -13.71 -9.88 2.03
N TYR A 406 -12.90 -10.33 1.09
CA TYR A 406 -13.34 -10.78 -0.22
C TYR A 406 -13.24 -12.30 -0.28
N MET A 407 -14.38 -12.95 -0.52
CA MET A 407 -14.52 -14.40 -0.49
C MET A 407 -14.63 -14.96 -1.91
N PRO A 408 -14.00 -16.10 -2.21
CA PRO A 408 -14.19 -16.78 -3.50
C PRO A 408 -15.50 -17.56 -3.51
N VAL A 409 -16.35 -17.30 -4.51
CA VAL A 409 -17.54 -18.09 -4.83
C VAL A 409 -17.37 -18.73 -6.20
N VAL A 410 -17.12 -20.04 -6.22
CA VAL A 410 -16.96 -20.82 -7.45
C VAL A 410 -18.32 -20.98 -8.13
N GLN A 411 -18.34 -20.76 -9.45
CA GLN A 411 -19.52 -20.83 -10.30
C GLN A 411 -19.24 -21.73 -11.51
N GLY A 412 -20.31 -22.32 -12.04
CA GLY A 412 -20.27 -23.10 -13.29
C GLY A 412 -20.07 -24.59 -13.07
N ILE A 413 -20.13 -25.06 -11.82
CA ILE A 413 -20.12 -26.49 -11.51
C ILE A 413 -21.48 -27.08 -11.92
N LYS A 414 -21.41 -28.22 -12.62
CA LYS A 414 -22.59 -28.90 -13.19
C LYS A 414 -23.52 -29.44 -12.11
N ASP A 415 -22.97 -30.04 -11.05
CA ASP A 415 -23.73 -30.48 -9.88
C ASP A 415 -23.85 -29.32 -8.88
N LYS A 416 -25.07 -28.83 -8.68
CA LYS A 416 -25.33 -27.68 -7.82
C LYS A 416 -25.15 -27.98 -6.33
N ASN A 417 -25.31 -29.23 -5.90
CA ASN A 417 -25.02 -29.59 -4.51
C ASN A 417 -23.51 -29.50 -4.25
N VAL A 418 -22.69 -30.00 -5.18
CA VAL A 418 -21.23 -29.87 -5.12
C VAL A 418 -20.82 -28.39 -5.11
N GLU A 419 -21.43 -27.56 -5.97
CA GLU A 419 -21.16 -26.10 -5.98
C GLU A 419 -21.46 -25.44 -4.62
N ILE A 420 -22.61 -25.78 -4.03
CA ILE A 420 -23.03 -25.26 -2.72
C ILE A 420 -22.07 -25.70 -1.61
N GLU A 421 -21.68 -26.98 -1.58
CA GLU A 421 -20.78 -27.54 -0.57
C GLU A 421 -19.39 -26.91 -0.63
N ILE A 422 -18.81 -26.76 -1.83
CA ILE A 422 -17.53 -26.08 -2.02
C ILE A 422 -17.62 -24.65 -1.50
N ASN A 423 -18.64 -23.90 -1.93
CA ASN A 423 -18.77 -22.48 -1.57
C ASN A 423 -19.04 -22.27 -0.08
N ASN A 424 -19.80 -23.15 0.58
CA ASN A 424 -19.99 -23.09 2.03
C ASN A 424 -18.67 -23.30 2.78
N LYS A 425 -17.83 -24.24 2.32
CA LYS A 425 -16.52 -24.49 2.93
C LYS A 425 -15.53 -23.35 2.67
N LEU A 426 -15.49 -22.81 1.46
CA LEU A 426 -14.68 -21.64 1.11
C LEU A 426 -15.06 -20.40 1.92
N ARG A 427 -16.37 -20.15 2.08
CA ARG A 427 -16.88 -19.09 2.94
C ARG A 427 -16.38 -19.28 4.37
N GLY A 428 -16.54 -20.47 4.95
CA GLY A 428 -16.03 -20.78 6.29
C GLY A 428 -14.51 -20.60 6.43
N MET A 429 -13.73 -20.93 5.40
CA MET A 429 -12.28 -20.74 5.39
C MET A 429 -11.83 -19.28 5.32
N SER A 430 -12.66 -18.41 4.73
CA SER A 430 -12.37 -16.98 4.52
C SER A 430 -12.71 -16.13 5.74
N TYR A 431 -13.56 -16.62 6.65
CA TYR A 431 -13.79 -15.97 7.93
C TYR A 431 -12.61 -16.14 8.88
N PHE A 432 -12.38 -15.14 9.71
CA PHE A 432 -11.36 -15.11 10.74
C PHE A 432 -11.95 -14.69 12.08
N SER A 433 -11.55 -15.41 13.13
CA SER A 433 -11.83 -15.06 14.51
C SER A 433 -10.56 -15.27 15.36
N PRO A 434 -10.12 -14.27 16.14
CA PRO A 434 -8.97 -14.41 17.01
C PRO A 434 -9.14 -15.48 18.11
N SER A 435 -10.38 -15.81 18.48
CA SER A 435 -10.68 -16.78 19.53
C SER A 435 -10.72 -18.24 19.05
N GLU A 436 -10.67 -18.47 17.74
CA GLU A 436 -10.75 -19.80 17.14
C GLU A 436 -9.37 -20.26 16.65
N ASN A 437 -8.59 -20.84 17.57
CA ASN A 437 -7.50 -21.74 17.17
C ASN A 437 -8.15 -22.99 16.55
N ASN A 438 -8.03 -23.15 15.22
CA ASN A 438 -8.35 -24.38 14.46
C ASN A 438 -9.78 -24.59 13.93
N GLY A 439 -10.35 -23.62 13.20
CA GLY A 439 -11.20 -23.92 12.04
C GLY A 439 -12.51 -24.70 12.28
N VAL A 440 -13.09 -24.65 13.49
CA VAL A 440 -14.46 -25.09 13.72
C VAL A 440 -15.37 -23.87 13.78
N GLN A 441 -16.34 -23.86 12.87
CA GLN A 441 -17.31 -22.80 12.59
C GLN A 441 -18.21 -22.53 13.82
N GLY A 442 -17.77 -21.70 14.74
CA GLY A 442 -18.67 -20.94 15.61
C GLY A 442 -19.22 -19.78 14.78
N ASN A 443 -20.54 -19.58 14.78
CA ASN A 443 -21.19 -18.45 14.11
C ASN A 443 -20.77 -17.11 14.74
N LEU A 444 -19.54 -16.64 14.45
CA LEU A 444 -19.13 -15.29 14.81
C LEU A 444 -19.94 -14.33 13.94
N THR A 445 -21.02 -13.80 14.50
CA THR A 445 -21.81 -12.78 13.83
C THR A 445 -21.20 -11.44 14.22
N ILE A 446 -20.28 -10.95 13.41
CA ILE A 446 -19.79 -9.58 13.54
C ILE A 446 -20.91 -8.66 13.08
N THR A 447 -21.34 -7.74 13.95
CA THR A 447 -22.39 -6.76 13.68
C THR A 447 -21.81 -5.39 13.38
N GLU A 448 -22.64 -4.52 12.81
CA GLU A 448 -22.32 -3.10 12.54
C GLU A 448 -21.96 -2.31 13.81
N ASN A 449 -22.41 -2.77 14.98
CA ASN A 449 -22.23 -2.10 16.27
C ASN A 449 -21.03 -2.63 17.05
N ASP A 450 -20.40 -3.71 16.59
CA ASP A 450 -19.26 -4.29 17.29
C ASP A 450 -18.04 -3.35 17.18
N VAL A 451 -17.42 -3.07 18.33
CA VAL A 451 -16.17 -2.31 18.40
C VAL A 451 -15.03 -3.31 18.54
N LEU A 452 -14.46 -3.75 17.42
CA LEU A 452 -13.34 -4.69 17.43
C LEU A 452 -12.05 -3.96 17.83
N ASN A 453 -11.27 -4.59 18.71
CA ASN A 453 -9.92 -4.14 19.09
C ASN A 453 -8.85 -4.52 18.05
N TYR A 454 -9.26 -4.89 16.83
CA TYR A 454 -8.39 -5.22 15.71
C TYR A 454 -9.00 -4.77 14.37
N ASN A 455 -8.18 -4.64 13.34
CA ASN A 455 -8.61 -4.65 11.94
C ASN A 455 -8.35 -6.03 11.35
N TYR A 456 -9.26 -6.51 10.50
CA TYR A 456 -9.04 -7.68 9.68
C TYR A 456 -9.37 -7.36 8.23
N TYR A 457 -8.38 -7.58 7.37
CA TYR A 457 -8.55 -7.55 5.92
C TYR A 457 -8.24 -8.94 5.38
N GLY A 458 -9.11 -9.48 4.53
CA GLY A 458 -8.89 -10.76 3.86
C GLY A 458 -9.26 -10.72 2.39
N ASP A 459 -8.55 -11.52 1.61
CA ASP A 459 -8.75 -11.65 0.16
C ASP A 459 -8.36 -13.06 -0.29
N PHE A 460 -8.40 -13.31 -1.59
CA PHE A 460 -7.92 -14.55 -2.17
C PHE A 460 -7.23 -14.34 -3.52
N ASN A 461 -6.33 -15.27 -3.83
CA ASN A 461 -5.68 -15.39 -5.13
C ASN A 461 -5.90 -16.80 -5.68
N ILE A 462 -5.91 -16.93 -7.01
CA ILE A 462 -5.89 -18.23 -7.68
C ILE A 462 -4.42 -18.62 -7.86
N LYS A 463 -3.96 -19.65 -7.14
CA LYS A 463 -2.56 -20.12 -7.27
C LYS A 463 -2.35 -21.01 -8.46
N TYR A 464 -3.33 -21.87 -8.71
CA TYR A 464 -3.26 -22.82 -9.79
C TYR A 464 -4.66 -23.26 -10.19
N PHE A 465 -4.86 -23.40 -11.50
CA PHE A 465 -6.06 -24.00 -12.05
C PHE A 465 -5.67 -24.82 -13.28
N SER A 466 -6.05 -26.09 -13.28
CA SER A 466 -5.90 -26.96 -14.44
C SER A 466 -7.06 -27.94 -14.51
N ASN A 467 -7.74 -27.95 -15.64
CA ASN A 467 -8.95 -28.73 -15.90
C ASN A 467 -10.02 -28.59 -14.80
N ASN A 468 -9.99 -29.47 -13.80
CA ASN A 468 -10.96 -29.48 -12.70
C ASN A 468 -10.32 -29.20 -11.32
N LEU A 469 -8.99 -29.13 -11.23
CA LEU A 469 -8.29 -28.87 -9.99
C LEU A 469 -8.09 -27.36 -9.81
N LEU A 470 -8.68 -26.81 -8.75
CA LEU A 470 -8.52 -25.43 -8.33
C LEU A 470 -7.71 -25.38 -7.03
N VAL A 471 -6.66 -24.57 -7.03
CA VAL A 471 -5.87 -24.23 -5.85
C VAL A 471 -6.01 -22.74 -5.61
N LEU A 472 -6.60 -22.38 -4.48
CA LEU A 472 -6.69 -21.00 -4.03
C LEU A 472 -5.61 -20.71 -3.00
N GLU A 473 -5.29 -19.44 -2.83
CA GLU A 473 -4.64 -18.89 -1.64
C GLU A 473 -5.63 -17.92 -1.02
N ILE A 474 -6.22 -18.31 0.11
CA ILE A 474 -7.04 -17.43 0.94
C ILE A 474 -6.09 -16.79 1.94
N GLU A 475 -6.04 -15.47 1.94
CA GLU A 475 -5.14 -14.69 2.77
C GLU A 475 -5.89 -13.73 3.68
N GLY A 476 -5.30 -13.43 4.83
CA GLY A 476 -5.83 -12.47 5.76
C GLY A 476 -4.75 -11.77 6.55
N TYR A 477 -5.04 -10.58 7.05
CA TYR A 477 -4.15 -9.77 7.87
C TYR A 477 -4.90 -9.29 9.11
N HIS A 478 -4.59 -9.90 10.25
CA HIS A 478 -5.14 -9.54 11.54
C HIS A 478 -4.23 -8.50 12.23
N TYR A 479 -4.72 -7.29 12.41
CA TYR A 479 -3.99 -6.20 13.04
C TYR A 479 -4.65 -5.78 14.35
N PRO A 480 -4.21 -6.28 15.51
CA PRO A 480 -4.61 -5.72 16.80
C PRO A 480 -4.27 -4.23 16.86
N LEU A 481 -5.21 -3.40 17.31
CA LEU A 481 -4.99 -1.95 17.39
C LEU A 481 -3.81 -1.67 18.34
N GLY A 482 -2.87 -0.85 17.88
CA GLY A 482 -1.69 -0.45 18.66
C GLY A 482 -0.55 -1.47 18.68
N ALA A 483 -0.70 -2.62 18.02
CA ALA A 483 0.40 -3.54 17.81
C ALA A 483 1.46 -2.94 16.87
N ALA A 484 2.71 -3.38 16.99
CA ALA A 484 3.79 -2.96 16.10
C ALA A 484 3.58 -3.43 14.65
N HIS A 485 2.94 -4.59 14.48
CA HIS A 485 2.50 -5.14 13.20
C HIS A 485 1.32 -6.08 13.41
N GLY A 486 0.61 -6.38 12.34
CA GLY A 486 -0.40 -7.43 12.30
C GLY A 486 0.21 -8.80 11.99
N MET A 487 -0.64 -9.82 11.98
CA MET A 487 -0.30 -11.19 11.67
C MET A 487 -0.98 -11.60 10.37
N PRO A 488 -0.22 -11.86 9.30
CA PRO A 488 -0.78 -12.44 8.10
C PRO A 488 -1.08 -13.93 8.36
N TYR A 489 -2.10 -14.43 7.70
CA TYR A 489 -2.53 -15.81 7.75
C TYR A 489 -2.86 -16.29 6.33
N ARG A 490 -2.60 -17.57 6.06
CA ARG A 490 -2.79 -18.18 4.74
C ARG A 490 -3.41 -19.57 4.85
N LYS A 491 -4.38 -19.86 3.98
CA LYS A 491 -4.89 -21.21 3.67
C LYS A 491 -4.84 -21.46 2.18
N THR A 492 -4.54 -22.68 1.77
CA THR A 492 -4.45 -23.04 0.34
C THR A 492 -5.33 -24.23 -0.03
N PRO A 493 -6.67 -24.07 -0.04
CA PRO A 493 -7.55 -25.19 -0.35
C PRO A 493 -7.30 -25.68 -1.78
N THR A 494 -7.06 -26.99 -1.91
CA THR A 494 -6.86 -27.69 -3.17
C THR A 494 -8.09 -28.56 -3.47
N ILE A 495 -8.82 -28.23 -4.52
CA ILE A 495 -10.23 -28.61 -4.70
C ILE A 495 -10.43 -29.25 -6.08
N ASP A 496 -11.05 -30.42 -6.11
CA ASP A 496 -11.62 -30.98 -7.34
C ASP A 496 -13.04 -30.42 -7.54
N LEU A 497 -13.21 -29.59 -8.57
CA LEU A 497 -14.47 -28.92 -8.88
C LEU A 497 -15.56 -29.86 -9.44
N VAL A 498 -15.23 -31.11 -9.78
CA VAL A 498 -16.21 -32.12 -10.22
C VAL A 498 -16.74 -32.90 -9.04
N THR A 499 -15.86 -33.35 -8.14
CA THR A 499 -16.26 -34.20 -7.00
C THR A 499 -16.58 -33.42 -5.74
N GLY A 500 -16.13 -32.16 -5.63
CA GLY A 500 -16.21 -31.37 -4.40
C GLY A 500 -15.15 -31.73 -3.36
N LYS A 501 -14.24 -32.66 -3.67
CA LYS A 501 -13.21 -33.09 -2.72
C LYS A 501 -12.18 -31.97 -2.50
N PHE A 502 -11.96 -31.63 -1.23
CA PHE A 502 -10.82 -30.84 -0.78
C PHE A 502 -9.71 -31.81 -0.38
N TYR A 503 -8.60 -31.79 -1.09
CA TYR A 503 -7.48 -32.69 -0.85
C TYR A 503 -6.65 -32.25 0.36
N SER A 504 -6.21 -33.22 1.14
CA SER A 504 -5.13 -33.05 2.12
C SER A 504 -3.78 -33.40 1.48
N LEU A 505 -2.67 -33.05 2.15
CA LEU A 505 -1.32 -33.37 1.66
C LEU A 505 -1.15 -34.89 1.45
N GLY A 506 -1.70 -35.69 2.37
CA GLY A 506 -1.64 -37.15 2.33
C GLY A 506 -2.32 -37.78 1.10
N ASP A 507 -3.34 -37.13 0.52
CA ASP A 507 -4.05 -37.65 -0.67
C ASP A 507 -3.14 -37.76 -1.91
N LEU A 508 -2.00 -37.09 -1.92
CA LEU A 508 -1.04 -37.12 -3.03
C LEU A 508 -0.21 -38.43 -3.05
N PHE A 509 -0.09 -39.11 -1.92
CA PHE A 509 0.89 -40.19 -1.71
C PHE A 509 0.27 -41.59 -1.71
N LYS A 510 1.09 -42.60 -2.04
CA LYS A 510 0.69 -44.02 -2.00
C LYS A 510 0.46 -44.46 -0.56
N GLY A 511 -0.57 -45.28 -0.34
CA GLY A 511 -0.77 -45.98 0.92
C GLY A 511 0.44 -46.88 1.26
N GLY A 512 0.82 -46.93 2.53
CA GLY A 512 1.96 -47.73 3.01
C GLY A 512 3.34 -47.06 2.87
N VAL A 513 3.42 -45.87 2.28
CA VAL A 513 4.65 -45.06 2.26
C VAL A 513 4.65 -44.09 3.43
N TYR A 514 5.75 -44.02 4.19
CA TYR A 514 5.93 -43.02 5.25
C TYR A 514 6.35 -41.66 4.68
N TRP A 515 5.45 -41.06 3.90
CA TRP A 515 5.72 -39.86 3.11
C TRP A 515 6.10 -38.64 3.97
N VAL A 516 5.54 -38.49 5.18
CA VAL A 516 5.94 -37.43 6.13
C VAL A 516 7.42 -37.49 6.44
N GLY A 517 7.94 -38.70 6.72
CA GLY A 517 9.35 -38.91 7.04
C GLY A 517 10.27 -38.59 5.87
N GLU A 518 9.90 -38.98 4.65
CA GLU A 518 10.69 -38.69 3.45
C GLU A 518 10.69 -37.19 3.12
N LEU A 519 9.55 -36.50 3.23
CA LEU A 519 9.50 -35.05 3.05
C LEU A 519 10.31 -34.31 4.11
N ASN A 520 10.30 -34.78 5.36
CA ASN A 520 11.13 -34.22 6.42
C ASN A 520 12.62 -34.33 6.12
N LYS A 521 13.08 -35.42 5.48
CA LYS A 521 14.47 -35.55 5.04
C LYS A 521 14.81 -34.53 3.96
N ILE A 522 13.95 -34.40 2.95
CA ILE A 522 14.12 -33.43 1.86
C ILE A 522 14.18 -32.00 2.43
N ILE A 523 13.21 -31.61 3.27
CA ILE A 523 13.17 -30.27 3.85
C ILE A 523 14.38 -30.02 4.77
N SER A 524 14.78 -31.00 5.58
CA SER A 524 15.97 -30.85 6.44
C SER A 524 17.24 -30.64 5.62
N ASP A 525 17.38 -31.36 4.49
CA ASP A 525 18.50 -31.18 3.56
C ASP A 525 18.48 -29.79 2.92
N MET A 526 17.31 -29.30 2.50
CA MET A 526 17.14 -27.93 1.99
C MET A 526 17.54 -26.89 3.03
N ILE A 527 17.11 -27.03 4.28
CA ILE A 527 17.46 -26.12 5.39
C ILE A 527 18.97 -26.14 5.67
N GLU A 528 19.61 -27.30 5.57
CA GLU A 528 21.03 -27.44 5.89
C GLU A 528 21.94 -26.93 4.77
N ASN A 529 21.58 -27.22 3.52
CA ASN A 529 22.50 -27.12 2.39
C ASN A 529 22.14 -26.04 1.37
N ASP A 530 20.91 -25.51 1.36
CA ASP A 530 20.50 -24.49 0.42
C ASP A 530 20.48 -23.09 1.07
N LYS A 531 21.32 -22.21 0.54
CA LYS A 531 21.50 -20.82 1.01
C LYS A 531 20.21 -20.02 1.02
N GLN A 532 19.23 -20.37 0.17
CA GLN A 532 17.96 -19.65 0.18
C GLN A 532 17.18 -19.84 1.48
N TYR A 533 17.49 -20.84 2.30
CA TYR A 533 16.83 -21.12 3.58
C TYR A 533 17.70 -20.80 4.80
N GLU A 534 18.80 -20.04 4.64
CA GLU A 534 19.71 -19.70 5.75
C GLU A 534 19.02 -18.91 6.88
N TYR A 535 17.92 -18.22 6.58
CA TYR A 535 17.11 -17.49 7.57
C TYR A 535 16.17 -18.37 8.41
N VAL A 536 16.06 -19.68 8.12
CA VAL A 536 15.23 -20.62 8.86
C VAL A 536 15.88 -20.93 10.21
N PHE A 537 15.08 -20.89 11.28
CA PHE A 537 15.52 -21.31 12.60
C PHE A 537 15.59 -22.84 12.66
N LYS A 538 16.77 -23.39 12.36
CA LYS A 538 17.00 -24.84 12.30
C LYS A 538 16.49 -25.58 13.54
N ASP A 539 16.71 -25.02 14.73
CA ASP A 539 16.26 -25.61 16.00
C ASP A 539 14.74 -25.60 16.19
N GLN A 540 13.99 -24.81 15.42
CA GLN A 540 12.52 -24.73 15.48
C GLN A 540 11.85 -25.68 14.47
N PHE A 541 12.54 -26.14 13.43
CA PHE A 541 11.98 -27.15 12.54
C PHE A 541 11.90 -28.50 13.25
N LYS A 542 10.67 -28.92 13.60
CA LYS A 542 10.38 -30.22 14.24
C LYS A 542 9.83 -31.28 13.27
N GLY A 543 9.86 -30.98 11.98
CA GLY A 543 9.20 -31.76 10.93
C GLY A 543 7.80 -31.25 10.61
N ILE A 544 7.28 -31.68 9.46
CA ILE A 544 5.93 -31.40 8.99
C ILE A 544 4.91 -32.28 9.70
N LYS A 545 3.66 -31.81 9.74
CA LYS A 545 2.49 -32.56 10.22
C LYS A 545 1.79 -33.28 9.05
N GLU A 546 0.89 -34.22 9.35
CA GLU A 546 0.08 -34.88 8.30
C GLU A 546 -0.89 -33.90 7.61
N ASP A 547 -1.35 -32.90 8.35
CA ASP A 547 -2.21 -31.80 7.91
C ASP A 547 -1.41 -30.53 7.59
N GLN A 548 -0.11 -30.65 7.30
CA GLN A 548 0.73 -29.50 6.97
C GLN A 548 0.17 -28.70 5.80
N ASP A 549 0.21 -27.38 5.96
CA ASP A 549 -0.13 -26.40 4.95
C ASP A 549 0.69 -26.60 3.66
N PHE A 550 0.00 -26.73 2.53
CA PHE A 550 0.61 -27.05 1.25
C PHE A 550 -0.19 -26.54 0.06
N TYR A 551 0.47 -26.37 -1.08
CA TYR A 551 -0.19 -26.19 -2.37
C TYR A 551 0.61 -26.85 -3.49
N VAL A 552 0.03 -26.93 -4.68
CA VAL A 552 0.67 -27.55 -5.85
C VAL A 552 0.56 -26.67 -7.09
N ASP A 553 1.52 -26.83 -8.00
CA ASP A 553 1.38 -26.43 -9.40
C ASP A 553 1.59 -27.65 -10.31
N ASN A 554 1.66 -27.46 -11.62
CA ASN A 554 1.89 -28.53 -12.60
C ASN A 554 3.07 -29.47 -12.27
N ASN A 555 4.11 -28.97 -11.61
CA ASN A 555 5.40 -29.65 -11.49
C ASN A 555 5.91 -29.77 -10.06
N ASN A 556 5.34 -29.06 -9.10
CA ASN A 556 5.90 -28.91 -7.76
C ASN A 556 4.86 -29.05 -6.67
N LEU A 557 5.29 -29.66 -5.56
CA LEU A 557 4.68 -29.54 -4.26
C LEU A 557 5.32 -28.36 -3.53
N TYR A 558 4.50 -27.52 -2.90
CA TYR A 558 4.95 -26.46 -2.02
C TYR A 558 4.45 -26.75 -0.61
N ILE A 559 5.35 -26.83 0.35
CA ILE A 559 5.04 -26.97 1.77
C ILE A 559 5.39 -25.66 2.44
N TYR A 560 4.47 -25.06 3.18
CA TYR A 560 4.74 -23.79 3.84
C TYR A 560 4.41 -23.80 5.33
N PHE A 561 5.02 -22.84 6.02
CA PHE A 561 4.88 -22.59 7.44
C PHE A 561 4.34 -21.18 7.66
N GLN A 562 3.52 -21.02 8.69
CA GLN A 562 2.97 -19.72 9.05
C GLN A 562 4.09 -18.80 9.60
N PRO A 563 3.93 -17.47 9.57
CA PRO A 563 4.92 -16.56 10.15
C PRO A 563 5.23 -16.91 11.61
N TYR A 564 6.50 -16.80 12.00
CA TYR A 564 7.07 -17.22 13.29
C TYR A 564 7.15 -18.73 13.57
N GLU A 565 6.59 -19.60 12.73
CA GLU A 565 6.58 -21.04 13.04
C GLU A 565 8.00 -21.65 13.01
N ILE A 566 8.81 -21.30 12.00
CA ILE A 566 10.19 -21.79 11.86
C ILE A 566 11.21 -20.70 11.43
N GLY A 567 10.87 -19.42 11.59
CA GLY A 567 11.77 -18.32 11.22
C GLY A 567 11.22 -16.95 11.62
N PRO A 568 11.95 -15.86 11.30
CA PRO A 568 11.53 -14.51 11.68
C PRO A 568 10.30 -14.06 10.87
N TYR A 569 9.54 -13.10 11.40
CA TYR A 569 8.38 -12.50 10.70
C TYR A 569 8.74 -11.97 9.30
N SER A 570 9.92 -11.39 9.15
CA SER A 570 10.40 -10.83 7.88
C SER A 570 10.56 -11.88 6.77
N ALA A 571 10.65 -13.16 7.10
CA ALA A 571 10.66 -14.26 6.14
C ALA A 571 9.26 -14.58 5.59
N GLY A 572 8.19 -14.03 6.19
CA GLY A 572 6.81 -14.29 5.82
C GLY A 572 6.44 -15.77 5.94
N PHE A 573 5.77 -16.30 4.92
CA PHE A 573 5.42 -17.72 4.82
C PHE A 573 6.59 -18.52 4.25
N ILE A 574 7.38 -19.13 5.12
CA ILE A 574 8.53 -19.94 4.73
C ILE A 574 8.02 -21.12 3.91
N THR A 575 8.40 -21.19 2.64
CA THR A 575 7.85 -22.14 1.66
C THR A 575 8.97 -22.97 1.03
N PHE A 576 8.88 -24.29 1.15
CA PHE A 576 9.77 -25.26 0.52
C PHE A 576 9.13 -25.74 -0.78
N LYS A 577 9.81 -25.49 -1.90
CA LYS A 577 9.43 -25.98 -3.22
C LYS A 577 10.09 -27.32 -3.51
N ILE A 578 9.31 -28.38 -3.66
CA ILE A 578 9.76 -29.75 -3.90
C ILE A 578 9.25 -30.20 -5.28
N PRO A 579 10.14 -30.36 -6.28
CA PRO A 579 9.77 -30.87 -7.59
C PRO A 579 9.16 -32.28 -7.52
N PHE A 580 8.09 -32.54 -8.27
CA PHE A 580 7.49 -33.88 -8.32
C PHE A 580 8.44 -34.95 -8.82
N SER A 581 9.45 -34.59 -9.62
CA SER A 581 10.51 -35.51 -10.05
C SER A 581 11.31 -36.11 -8.90
N GLU A 582 11.45 -35.40 -7.76
CA GLU A 582 12.18 -35.88 -6.58
C GLU A 582 11.33 -36.83 -5.72
N ILE A 583 10.02 -36.67 -5.75
CA ILE A 583 9.07 -37.45 -4.93
C ILE A 583 8.21 -38.43 -5.75
N GLN A 584 8.50 -38.61 -7.04
CA GLN A 584 7.67 -39.36 -7.99
C GLN A 584 7.38 -40.81 -7.57
N GLU A 585 8.29 -41.44 -6.83
CA GLU A 585 8.14 -42.81 -6.35
C GLU A 585 7.13 -42.93 -5.20
N MET A 586 6.90 -41.83 -4.48
CA MET A 586 5.92 -41.76 -3.38
C MET A 586 4.53 -41.36 -3.87
N ILE A 587 4.44 -40.61 -4.97
CA ILE A 587 3.18 -40.08 -5.50
C ILE A 587 2.25 -41.22 -5.94
N ASN A 588 1.00 -41.18 -5.51
CA ASN A 588 -0.03 -42.09 -6.00
C ASN A 588 -0.53 -41.63 -7.37
N LYS A 589 0.14 -42.09 -8.43
CA LYS A 589 -0.22 -41.75 -9.82
C LYS A 589 -1.61 -42.27 -10.24
N TYR A 590 -2.14 -43.24 -9.51
CA TYR A 590 -3.52 -43.74 -9.66
C TYR A 590 -4.47 -43.16 -8.61
N GLY A 591 -4.03 -42.20 -7.81
CA GLY A 591 -4.85 -41.50 -6.83
C GLY A 591 -5.64 -40.38 -7.49
N ASP A 592 -6.80 -40.08 -6.91
CA ASP A 592 -7.73 -39.09 -7.47
C ASP A 592 -7.08 -37.71 -7.53
N PHE A 593 -6.27 -37.35 -6.53
CA PHE A 593 -5.57 -36.07 -6.47
C PHE A 593 -4.57 -35.93 -7.64
N TYR A 594 -3.68 -36.91 -7.83
CA TYR A 594 -2.72 -36.84 -8.94
C TYR A 594 -3.41 -36.84 -10.30
N ARG A 595 -4.50 -37.60 -10.48
CA ARG A 595 -5.27 -37.55 -11.72
C ARG A 595 -5.88 -36.18 -11.96
N ALA A 596 -6.45 -35.53 -10.95
CA ALA A 596 -6.98 -34.16 -11.06
C ALA A 596 -5.89 -33.14 -11.43
N LEU A 597 -4.64 -33.40 -11.04
CA LEU A 597 -3.50 -32.55 -11.34
C LEU A 597 -3.04 -32.65 -12.81
N VAL A 598 -3.06 -33.86 -13.40
CA VAL A 598 -2.46 -34.13 -14.73
C VAL A 598 -3.45 -34.36 -15.87
N CYS A 599 -4.74 -34.57 -15.58
CA CYS A 599 -5.80 -34.84 -16.55
C CYS A 599 -6.83 -33.72 -16.56
#